data_AF-A0A965JHE6-F1
#
_entry.id   AF-A0A965JHE6-F1
#
_cell.length_a   1.000
_cell.length_b   1.000
_cell.length_c   1.000
_cell.angle_alpha   90.00
_cell.angle_beta   90.00
_cell.angle_gamma   90.00
#
_symmetry.space_group_name_H-M   'P 1'
#
loop_
_entity.id
_entity.type
_entity.pdbx_description
1 polymer ?
#
loop_
_entity_poly.entity_id
_entity_poly.type
_entity_poly.pdbx_seq_one_letter_code
_entity_poly.pdbx_strand_id
1 'polypeptide(L)'
;MTTIDSGRLMQMRTAILNQNAALQRAAGTGAPTPADTGPVPIDQKGGFGASMVDALKAVNDQQAKARGATEAYERGETQDLVQVMVALLYEELILALSLLAHAFRVGDQVKANGQFSRAATIINALEAGLDVERGGPLAETLAGVYRSARREIMQARTDQDSDRLDRLIAAFSDMSESWKKIAA
;
A
#
# COMPACT_ATOMS: atom_id res chain seq x y z
N MET A 1 -1.69 18.61 33.97
CA MET A 1 -2.07 18.25 32.58
C MET A 1 -1.73 19.44 31.70
N THR A 2 -0.58 19.41 31.04
CA THR A 2 -0.10 20.49 30.17
C THR A 2 -0.85 20.40 28.84
N THR A 3 -1.79 21.31 28.60
CA THR A 3 -2.51 21.43 27.32
C THR A 3 -1.52 21.79 26.23
N ILE A 4 -1.42 20.95 25.21
CA ILE A 4 -0.59 21.21 24.04
C ILE A 4 -1.22 22.39 23.29
N ASP A 5 -0.57 23.53 23.34
CA ASP A 5 -1.08 24.82 22.88
C ASP A 5 -1.09 24.87 21.33
N SER A 6 -2.28 24.88 20.72
CA SER A 6 -2.47 24.81 19.27
C SER A 6 -1.75 25.93 18.52
N GLY A 7 -1.59 27.10 19.16
CA GLY A 7 -0.81 28.23 18.63
C GLY A 7 0.68 27.92 18.52
N ARG A 8 1.26 27.17 19.47
CA ARG A 8 2.67 26.72 19.41
C ARG A 8 2.89 25.69 18.32
N LEU A 9 1.94 24.78 18.08
CA LEU A 9 2.02 23.82 16.99
C LEU A 9 1.94 24.50 15.61
N MET A 10 1.08 25.51 15.45
CA MET A 10 1.01 26.31 14.22
C MET A 10 2.28 27.13 14.00
N GLN A 11 2.82 27.77 15.04
CA GLN A 11 4.09 28.50 14.93
C GLN A 11 5.27 27.58 14.63
N MET A 12 5.32 26.38 15.22
CA MET A 12 6.36 25.39 14.97
C MET A 12 6.25 24.81 13.55
N ARG A 13 5.03 24.59 13.04
CA ARG A 13 4.80 24.22 11.63
C ARG A 13 5.31 25.30 10.67
N THR A 14 5.02 26.57 10.94
CA THR A 14 5.51 27.69 10.10
C THR A 14 7.02 27.83 10.16
N ALA A 15 7.63 27.61 11.34
CA ALA A 15 9.08 27.61 11.51
C ALA A 15 9.76 26.49 10.70
N ILE A 16 9.22 25.26 10.74
CA ILE A 16 9.76 24.11 9.99
C ILE A 16 9.67 24.34 8.48
N LEU A 17 8.56 24.92 8.00
CA LEU A 17 8.38 25.22 6.57
C LEU A 17 9.37 26.30 6.08
N ASN A 18 9.59 27.35 6.88
CA ASN A 18 10.58 28.38 6.56
C ASN A 18 12.02 27.83 6.57
N GLN A 19 12.33 26.93 7.50
CA GLN A 19 13.64 26.27 7.57
C GLN A 19 13.86 25.35 6.37
N ASN A 20 12.85 24.58 5.97
CA ASN A 20 12.91 23.74 4.77
C ASN A 20 13.06 24.57 3.50
N ALA A 21 12.38 25.72 3.38
CA ALA A 21 12.55 26.63 2.24
C ALA A 21 13.96 27.24 2.18
N ALA A 22 14.58 27.50 3.35
CA ALA A 22 15.96 27.95 3.43
C ALA A 22 16.95 26.83 3.06
N LEU A 23 16.70 25.60 3.51
CA LEU A 23 17.50 24.41 3.14
C LEU A 23 17.38 24.08 1.65
N GLN A 24 16.20 24.25 1.04
CA GLN A 24 15.99 24.08 -0.40
C GLN A 24 16.71 25.15 -1.23
N ARG A 25 16.76 26.41 -0.75
CA ARG A 25 17.58 27.46 -1.38
C ARG A 25 19.07 27.16 -1.27
N ALA A 26 19.54 26.64 -0.13
CA ALA A 26 20.93 26.22 0.05
C ALA A 26 21.31 25.00 -0.79
N ALA A 27 20.40 24.03 -0.95
CA ALA A 27 20.58 22.88 -1.83
C ALA A 27 20.53 23.26 -3.32
N GLY A 28 19.93 24.41 -3.67
CA GLY A 28 19.84 24.92 -5.04
C GLY A 28 21.03 25.76 -5.51
N THR A 29 21.96 26.16 -4.63
CA THR A 29 23.06 27.09 -4.99
C THR A 29 24.47 26.56 -4.69
N GLY A 30 24.67 25.25 -4.55
CA GLY A 30 25.98 24.69 -4.21
C GLY A 30 26.37 23.45 -5.03
N ALA A 31 26.53 23.59 -6.33
CA ALA A 31 27.28 22.60 -7.11
C ALA A 31 28.72 23.12 -7.35
N PRO A 32 29.76 22.45 -6.86
CA PRO A 32 31.13 22.76 -7.26
C PRO A 32 31.29 22.35 -8.73
N THR A 33 31.80 23.26 -9.55
CA THR A 33 32.20 22.99 -10.94
C THR A 33 33.19 21.81 -10.97
N PRO A 34 32.89 20.71 -11.68
CA PRO A 34 33.88 19.68 -11.93
C PRO A 34 34.82 20.18 -13.03
N ALA A 35 36.06 20.50 -12.66
CA ALA A 35 37.16 20.53 -13.60
C ALA A 35 37.59 19.08 -13.89
N ASP A 36 37.65 18.76 -15.18
CA ASP A 36 38.45 17.71 -15.83
C ASP A 36 38.40 16.28 -15.28
N THR A 37 37.63 15.41 -15.96
CA THR A 37 38.03 14.04 -16.33
C THR A 37 37.01 13.49 -17.33
N GLY A 38 37.49 12.98 -18.47
CA GLY A 38 36.66 12.58 -19.62
C GLY A 38 35.65 11.46 -19.35
N PRO A 39 34.72 11.21 -20.27
CA PRO A 39 33.61 10.30 -20.03
C PRO A 39 34.08 8.84 -20.05
N VAL A 40 33.99 8.15 -18.91
CA VAL A 40 33.99 6.69 -18.85
C VAL A 40 32.59 6.21 -19.27
N PRO A 41 32.44 5.32 -20.27
CA PRO A 41 31.13 4.79 -20.63
C PRO A 41 30.63 3.87 -19.51
N ILE A 42 29.53 4.25 -18.88
CA ILE A 42 28.82 3.40 -17.91
C ILE A 42 27.66 2.74 -18.67
N ASP A 43 27.70 1.42 -18.74
CA ASP A 43 26.74 0.58 -19.45
C ASP A 43 25.31 0.84 -18.94
N GLN A 44 24.43 1.32 -19.84
CA GLN A 44 23.08 1.76 -19.54
C GLN A 44 22.11 0.57 -19.51
N LYS A 45 22.28 -0.36 -18.56
CA LYS A 45 21.21 -1.29 -18.17
C LYS A 45 21.35 -1.62 -16.69
N GLY A 46 20.55 -0.91 -15.87
CA GLY A 46 20.44 -1.18 -14.42
C GLY A 46 21.32 -0.31 -13.51
N GLY A 47 21.73 0.89 -13.96
CA GLY A 47 22.52 1.80 -13.13
C GLY A 47 21.80 2.23 -11.86
N PHE A 48 22.53 2.25 -10.74
CA PHE A 48 22.08 2.70 -9.41
C PHE A 48 21.23 3.99 -9.44
N GLY A 49 21.59 4.96 -10.28
CA GLY A 49 20.82 6.19 -10.48
C GLY A 49 19.38 5.96 -10.96
N ALA A 50 19.15 4.98 -11.85
CA ALA A 50 17.80 4.61 -12.28
C ALA A 50 16.99 4.01 -11.12
N SER A 51 17.60 3.13 -10.32
CA SER A 51 16.92 2.54 -9.15
C SER A 51 16.56 3.59 -8.09
N MET A 52 17.37 4.63 -7.93
CA MET A 52 17.08 5.74 -7.01
C MET A 52 15.99 6.67 -7.54
N VAL A 53 15.95 6.91 -8.86
CA VAL A 53 14.86 7.65 -9.51
C VAL A 53 13.55 6.89 -9.43
N ASP A 54 13.56 5.57 -9.61
CA ASP A 54 12.36 4.74 -9.51
C ASP A 54 11.87 4.62 -8.06
N ALA A 55 12.77 4.50 -7.09
CA ALA A 55 12.43 4.59 -5.68
C ALA A 55 11.79 5.95 -5.33
N LEU A 56 12.31 7.05 -5.90
CA LEU A 56 11.76 8.39 -5.69
C LEU A 56 10.35 8.53 -6.28
N LYS A 57 10.10 7.97 -7.48
CA LYS A 57 8.77 7.92 -8.09
C LYS A 57 7.79 7.12 -7.23
N ALA A 58 8.20 5.95 -6.76
CA ALA A 58 7.38 5.11 -5.89
C ALA A 58 6.96 5.84 -4.60
N VAL A 59 7.88 6.61 -3.99
CA VAL A 59 7.56 7.44 -2.82
C VAL A 59 6.62 8.59 -3.19
N ASN A 60 6.78 9.22 -4.35
CA ASN A 60 5.88 10.27 -4.81
C ASN A 60 4.45 9.73 -5.04
N ASP A 61 4.33 8.57 -5.69
CA ASP A 61 3.05 7.90 -5.92
C ASP A 61 2.38 7.49 -4.60
N GLN A 62 3.17 6.98 -3.64
CA GLN A 62 2.68 6.63 -2.32
C GLN A 62 2.23 7.88 -1.52
N GLN A 63 2.94 9.00 -1.65
CA GLN A 63 2.55 10.27 -1.03
C GLN A 63 1.31 10.89 -1.69
N ALA A 64 1.14 10.74 -3.00
CA ALA A 64 -0.04 11.20 -3.73
C ALA A 64 -1.30 10.43 -3.33
N LYS A 65 -1.22 9.10 -3.23
CA LYS A 65 -2.33 8.26 -2.72
C LYS A 65 -2.74 8.66 -1.30
N ALA A 66 -1.78 8.92 -0.41
CA ALA A 66 -2.06 9.32 0.97
C ALA A 66 -2.71 10.71 1.07
N ARG A 67 -2.30 11.68 0.22
CA ARG A 67 -2.89 13.02 0.16
C ARG A 67 -4.32 12.99 -0.40
N GLY A 68 -4.56 12.24 -1.48
CA GLY A 68 -5.89 12.08 -2.06
C GLY A 68 -6.90 11.47 -1.08
N ALA A 69 -6.47 10.50 -0.27
CA ALA A 69 -7.29 10.01 0.83
C ALA A 69 -7.59 11.12 1.86
N THR A 70 -6.61 11.91 2.26
CA THR A 70 -6.83 12.97 3.26
C THR A 70 -7.78 14.07 2.74
N GLU A 71 -7.67 14.45 1.46
CA GLU A 71 -8.52 15.47 0.82
C GLU A 71 -9.96 15.01 0.55
N ALA A 72 -10.19 13.72 0.30
CA ALA A 72 -11.54 13.15 0.15
C ALA A 72 -12.30 13.15 1.50
N TYR A 73 -11.60 12.88 2.60
CA TYR A 73 -12.16 13.03 3.96
C TYR A 73 -12.60 14.47 4.24
N GLU A 74 -11.78 15.46 3.86
CA GLU A 74 -12.07 16.88 4.10
C GLU A 74 -13.27 17.41 3.29
N ARG A 75 -13.59 16.78 2.15
CA ARG A 75 -14.75 17.13 1.30
C ARG A 75 -16.05 16.39 1.66
N GLY A 76 -16.03 15.47 2.63
CA GLY A 76 -17.21 14.68 3.00
C GLY A 76 -17.52 13.50 2.07
N GLU A 77 -16.62 13.19 1.12
CA GLU A 77 -16.66 12.02 0.24
C GLU A 77 -16.14 10.78 0.98
N THR A 78 -16.79 10.44 2.08
CA THR A 78 -16.42 9.27 2.91
C THR A 78 -16.51 7.94 2.16
N GLN A 79 -17.38 7.85 1.14
CA GLN A 79 -17.55 6.66 0.32
C GLN A 79 -16.32 6.35 -0.54
N ASP A 80 -15.74 7.36 -1.20
CA ASP A 80 -14.55 7.18 -2.05
C ASP A 80 -13.34 6.76 -1.25
N LEU A 81 -13.27 7.20 0.01
CA LEU A 81 -12.17 6.81 0.85
C LEU A 81 -12.27 5.38 1.37
N VAL A 82 -13.47 4.94 1.74
CA VAL A 82 -13.71 3.53 2.04
C VAL A 82 -13.33 2.67 0.83
N GLN A 83 -13.66 3.12 -0.38
CA GLN A 83 -13.31 2.41 -1.62
C GLN A 83 -11.79 2.36 -1.86
N VAL A 84 -11.07 3.46 -1.66
CA VAL A 84 -9.59 3.50 -1.74
C VAL A 84 -8.95 2.61 -0.68
N MET A 85 -9.47 2.60 0.55
CA MET A 85 -8.97 1.76 1.64
C MET A 85 -9.18 0.27 1.34
N VAL A 86 -10.35 -0.11 0.81
CA VAL A 86 -10.63 -1.49 0.38
C VAL A 86 -9.71 -1.90 -0.77
N ALA A 87 -9.49 -1.04 -1.76
CA ALA A 87 -8.58 -1.33 -2.86
C ALA A 87 -7.14 -1.55 -2.37
N LEU A 88 -6.67 -0.74 -1.41
CA LEU A 88 -5.35 -0.93 -0.80
C LEU A 88 -5.25 -2.25 -0.02
N LEU A 89 -6.29 -2.60 0.74
CA LEU A 89 -6.35 -3.87 1.47
C LEU A 89 -6.33 -5.08 0.53
N TYR A 90 -6.98 -4.98 -0.64
CA TYR A 90 -6.89 -6.02 -1.66
C TYR A 90 -5.48 -6.15 -2.25
N GLU A 91 -4.81 -5.03 -2.56
CA GLU A 91 -3.42 -5.07 -3.02
C GLU A 91 -2.50 -5.72 -1.97
N GLU A 92 -2.70 -5.39 -0.68
CA GLU A 92 -1.95 -6.00 0.42
C GLU A 92 -2.24 -7.49 0.58
N LEU A 93 -3.50 -7.89 0.45
CA LEU A 93 -3.92 -9.30 0.50
C LEU A 93 -3.29 -10.10 -0.63
N ILE A 94 -3.35 -9.59 -1.87
CA ILE A 94 -2.75 -10.22 -3.05
C ILE A 94 -1.25 -10.43 -2.84
N LEU A 95 -0.55 -9.43 -2.31
CA LEU A 95 0.87 -9.53 -1.99
C LEU A 95 1.13 -10.62 -0.93
N ALA A 96 0.38 -10.61 0.18
CA ALA A 96 0.54 -11.58 1.25
C ALA A 96 0.30 -13.02 0.76
N LEU A 97 -0.73 -13.23 -0.07
CA LEU A 97 -1.02 -14.53 -0.68
C LEU A 97 0.07 -14.96 -1.67
N SER A 98 0.60 -14.03 -2.47
CA SER A 98 1.69 -14.30 -3.41
C SER A 98 2.96 -14.76 -2.69
N LEU A 99 3.30 -14.08 -1.59
CA LEU A 99 4.44 -14.44 -0.75
C LEU A 99 4.21 -15.76 0.00
N LEU A 100 2.98 -16.03 0.44
CA LEU A 100 2.60 -17.32 1.04
C LEU A 100 2.74 -18.47 0.05
N ALA A 101 2.22 -18.31 -1.17
CA ALA A 101 2.33 -19.31 -2.23
C ALA A 101 3.80 -19.59 -2.59
N HIS A 102 4.61 -18.54 -2.70
CA HIS A 102 6.05 -18.71 -2.88
C HIS A 102 6.70 -19.45 -1.71
N ALA A 103 6.36 -19.11 -0.46
CA ALA A 103 6.88 -19.77 0.73
C ALA A 103 6.54 -21.27 0.79
N PHE A 104 5.32 -21.67 0.38
CA PHE A 104 4.96 -23.08 0.25
C PHE A 104 5.82 -23.79 -0.80
N ARG A 105 6.02 -23.19 -1.98
CA ARG A 105 6.83 -23.79 -3.06
C ARG A 105 8.28 -24.03 -2.66
N VAL A 106 8.87 -23.13 -1.86
CA VAL A 106 10.26 -23.24 -1.41
C VAL A 106 10.41 -23.92 -0.04
N GLY A 107 9.31 -24.30 0.61
CA GLY A 107 9.32 -24.96 1.93
C GLY A 107 9.68 -24.06 3.11
N ASP A 108 9.58 -22.73 2.99
CA ASP A 108 9.93 -21.77 4.05
C ASP A 108 8.75 -21.58 5.02
N GLN A 109 8.66 -22.48 6.01
CA GLN A 109 7.57 -22.50 6.99
C GLN A 109 7.50 -21.24 7.87
N VAL A 110 8.64 -20.60 8.14
CA VAL A 110 8.67 -19.38 8.96
C VAL A 110 8.02 -18.22 8.20
N LYS A 111 8.42 -18.01 6.95
CA LYS A 111 7.76 -17.01 6.09
C LYS A 111 6.31 -17.36 5.85
N ALA A 112 5.99 -18.62 5.61
CA ALA A 112 4.62 -19.07 5.41
C ALA A 112 3.72 -18.72 6.60
N ASN A 113 4.15 -18.99 7.84
CA ASN A 113 3.39 -18.63 9.03
C ASN A 113 3.17 -17.12 9.16
N GLY A 114 4.19 -16.31 8.86
CA GLY A 114 4.09 -14.85 8.87
C GLY A 114 3.09 -14.33 7.83
N GLN A 115 3.20 -14.81 6.59
CA GLN A 115 2.32 -14.35 5.50
C GLN A 115 0.88 -14.86 5.66
N PHE A 116 0.69 -16.09 6.16
CA PHE A 116 -0.63 -16.59 6.55
C PHE A 116 -1.31 -15.67 7.58
N SER A 117 -0.59 -15.31 8.64
CA SER A 117 -1.13 -14.44 9.70
C SER A 117 -1.48 -13.05 9.17
N ARG A 118 -0.66 -12.54 8.24
CA ARG A 118 -0.90 -11.27 7.55
C ARG A 118 -2.16 -11.33 6.69
N ALA A 119 -2.29 -12.34 5.82
CA ALA A 119 -3.48 -12.54 4.99
C ALA A 119 -4.76 -12.68 5.82
N ALA A 120 -4.70 -13.46 6.92
CA ALA A 120 -5.83 -13.64 7.83
C ALA A 120 -6.27 -12.33 8.50
N THR A 121 -5.31 -11.50 8.93
CA THR A 121 -5.59 -10.18 9.51
C THR A 121 -6.31 -9.27 8.53
N ILE A 122 -5.86 -9.22 7.28
CA ILE A 122 -6.45 -8.37 6.24
C ILE A 122 -7.88 -8.81 5.93
N ILE A 123 -8.14 -10.11 5.79
CA ILE A 123 -9.50 -10.62 5.54
C ILE A 123 -10.43 -10.31 6.71
N ASN A 124 -9.98 -10.46 7.95
CA ASN A 124 -10.79 -10.09 9.11
C ASN A 124 -11.08 -8.58 9.15
N ALA A 125 -10.11 -7.74 8.76
CA ALA A 125 -10.31 -6.30 8.66
C ALA A 125 -11.31 -5.92 7.56
N LEU A 126 -11.23 -6.59 6.40
CA LEU A 126 -12.20 -6.44 5.31
C LEU A 126 -13.61 -6.84 5.72
N GLU A 127 -13.76 -7.95 6.46
CA GLU A 127 -15.05 -8.42 6.96
C GLU A 127 -15.61 -7.47 8.05
N ALA A 128 -14.77 -7.01 8.98
CA ALA A 128 -15.16 -6.05 10.01
C ALA A 128 -15.53 -4.66 9.46
N GLY A 129 -14.98 -4.30 8.30
CA GLY A 129 -15.30 -3.06 7.60
C GLY A 129 -16.64 -3.08 6.83
N LEU A 130 -17.32 -4.22 6.74
CA LEU A 130 -18.63 -4.30 6.09
C LEU A 130 -19.75 -3.84 7.04
N ASP A 131 -20.42 -2.77 6.68
CA ASP A 131 -21.69 -2.38 7.29
C ASP A 131 -22.84 -3.19 6.65
N VAL A 132 -23.22 -4.30 7.27
CA VAL A 132 -24.26 -5.19 6.74
C VAL A 132 -25.66 -4.57 6.87
N GLU A 133 -25.87 -3.67 7.83
CA GLU A 133 -27.16 -3.01 8.04
C GLU A 133 -27.44 -1.95 6.98
N ARG A 134 -26.40 -1.21 6.55
CA ARG A 134 -26.53 -0.17 5.50
C ARG A 134 -26.14 -0.66 4.10
N GLY A 135 -25.31 -1.71 4.00
CA GLY A 135 -24.74 -2.20 2.74
C GLY A 135 -25.60 -3.22 1.99
N GLY A 136 -26.70 -3.68 2.58
CA GLY A 136 -27.70 -4.52 1.92
C GLY A 136 -27.14 -5.81 1.30
N PRO A 137 -27.73 -6.31 0.19
CA PRO A 137 -27.34 -7.59 -0.41
C PRO A 137 -25.88 -7.68 -0.88
N LEU A 138 -25.27 -6.53 -1.20
CA LEU A 138 -23.87 -6.49 -1.64
C LEU A 138 -22.92 -6.78 -0.47
N ALA A 139 -23.16 -6.19 0.71
CA ALA A 139 -22.36 -6.44 1.90
C ALA A 139 -22.45 -7.92 2.33
N GLU A 140 -23.65 -8.52 2.26
CA GLU A 140 -23.83 -9.96 2.54
C GLU A 140 -23.04 -10.84 1.56
N THR A 141 -23.06 -10.50 0.27
CA THR A 141 -22.32 -11.22 -0.77
C THR A 141 -20.81 -11.15 -0.52
N LEU A 142 -20.28 -9.95 -0.22
CA LEU A 142 -18.86 -9.77 0.09
C LEU A 142 -18.44 -10.50 1.36
N ALA A 143 -19.27 -10.48 2.41
CA ALA A 143 -19.04 -11.28 3.62
C ALA A 143 -18.97 -12.77 3.30
N GLY A 144 -19.81 -13.26 2.39
CA GLY A 144 -19.73 -14.62 1.85
C GLY A 144 -18.38 -14.93 1.20
N VAL A 145 -17.91 -14.05 0.32
CA VAL A 145 -16.62 -14.17 -0.37
C VAL A 145 -15.47 -14.20 0.62
N TYR A 146 -15.40 -13.27 1.58
CA TYR A 146 -14.32 -13.19 2.56
C TYR A 146 -14.26 -14.42 3.47
N ARG A 147 -15.42 -14.91 3.94
CA ARG A 147 -15.50 -16.17 4.70
C ARG A 147 -15.03 -17.37 3.89
N SER A 148 -15.34 -17.40 2.59
CA SER A 148 -14.86 -18.46 1.69
C SER A 148 -13.35 -18.39 1.51
N ALA A 149 -12.81 -17.21 1.24
CA ALA A 149 -11.37 -16.99 1.12
C ALA A 149 -10.61 -17.45 2.37
N ARG A 150 -11.13 -17.14 3.57
CA ARG A 150 -10.53 -17.60 4.84
C ARG A 150 -10.47 -19.12 4.94
N ARG A 151 -11.52 -19.84 4.53
CA ARG A 151 -11.52 -21.32 4.50
C ARG A 151 -10.51 -21.85 3.49
N GLU A 152 -10.47 -21.28 2.30
CA GLU A 152 -9.54 -21.67 1.24
C GLU A 152 -8.07 -21.47 1.65
N ILE A 153 -7.74 -20.36 2.32
CA ILE A 153 -6.39 -20.10 2.83
C ILE A 153 -6.01 -21.10 3.93
N MET A 154 -6.97 -21.46 4.80
CA MET A 154 -6.72 -22.47 5.83
C MET A 154 -6.49 -23.86 5.21
N GLN A 155 -7.28 -24.25 4.21
CA GLN A 155 -7.08 -25.50 3.47
C GLN A 155 -5.74 -25.51 2.74
N ALA A 156 -5.40 -24.41 2.05
CA ALA A 156 -4.11 -24.27 1.39
C ALA A 156 -2.94 -24.46 2.35
N ARG A 157 -3.06 -23.96 3.59
CA ARG A 157 -2.05 -24.16 4.64
C ARG A 157 -1.95 -25.62 5.07
N THR A 158 -3.08 -26.29 5.30
CA THR A 158 -3.09 -27.70 5.71
C THR A 158 -2.49 -28.60 4.64
N ASP A 159 -2.84 -28.35 3.38
CA ASP A 159 -2.43 -29.19 2.25
C ASP A 159 -1.11 -28.73 1.61
N GLN A 160 -0.57 -27.58 2.06
CA GLN A 160 0.56 -26.86 1.43
C GLN A 160 0.32 -26.59 -0.08
N ASP A 161 -0.93 -26.34 -0.46
CA ASP A 161 -1.38 -26.18 -1.84
C ASP A 161 -1.19 -24.72 -2.32
N SER A 162 -0.11 -24.48 -3.07
CA SER A 162 0.18 -23.16 -3.66
C SER A 162 -0.80 -22.79 -4.78
N ASP A 163 -1.34 -23.77 -5.50
CA ASP A 163 -2.21 -23.52 -6.65
C ASP A 163 -3.58 -22.99 -6.18
N ARG A 164 -4.03 -23.43 -5.00
CA ARG A 164 -5.19 -22.85 -4.32
C ARG A 164 -4.99 -21.38 -3.99
N LEU A 165 -3.80 -20.99 -3.56
CA LEU A 165 -3.48 -19.59 -3.31
C LEU A 165 -3.42 -18.78 -4.60
N ASP A 166 -2.91 -19.34 -5.70
CA ASP A 166 -2.92 -18.68 -7.01
C ASP A 166 -4.34 -18.41 -7.51
N ARG A 167 -5.28 -19.34 -7.32
CA ARG A 167 -6.70 -19.12 -7.63
C ARG A 167 -7.30 -17.98 -6.82
N LEU A 168 -6.97 -17.87 -5.54
CA LEU A 168 -7.40 -16.75 -4.70
C LEU A 168 -6.78 -15.43 -5.17
N ILE A 169 -5.48 -15.42 -5.51
CA ILE A 169 -4.79 -14.25 -6.04
C ILE A 169 -5.49 -13.74 -7.30
N ALA A 170 -5.82 -14.63 -8.24
CA ALA A 170 -6.55 -14.28 -9.45
C ALA A 170 -7.93 -13.68 -9.12
N ALA A 171 -8.72 -14.35 -8.27
CA ALA A 171 -10.05 -13.86 -7.90
C ALA A 171 -10.03 -12.47 -7.23
N PHE A 172 -9.10 -12.23 -6.29
CA PHE A 172 -8.98 -10.92 -5.65
C PHE A 172 -8.39 -9.85 -6.58
N SER A 173 -7.56 -10.24 -7.56
CA SER A 173 -7.06 -9.33 -8.59
C SER A 173 -8.20 -8.85 -9.50
N ASP A 174 -9.04 -9.77 -9.96
CA ASP A 174 -10.22 -9.46 -10.78
C ASP A 174 -11.20 -8.55 -10.03
N MET A 175 -11.46 -8.86 -8.75
CA MET A 175 -12.28 -8.01 -7.90
C MET A 175 -11.67 -6.61 -7.75
N SER A 176 -10.38 -6.51 -7.43
CA SER A 176 -9.67 -5.23 -7.30
C SER A 176 -9.77 -4.39 -8.57
N GLU A 177 -9.59 -4.99 -9.75
CA GLU A 177 -9.74 -4.31 -11.03
C GLU A 177 -11.19 -3.84 -11.26
N SER A 178 -12.18 -4.68 -10.93
CA SER A 178 -13.60 -4.29 -11.02
C SER A 178 -13.91 -3.08 -10.13
N TRP A 179 -13.37 -3.03 -8.91
CA TRP A 179 -13.57 -1.88 -8.02
C TRP A 179 -12.90 -0.61 -8.52
N LYS A 180 -11.72 -0.72 -9.15
CA LYS A 180 -11.02 0.41 -9.77
C LYS A 180 -11.80 0.97 -10.96
N LYS A 181 -12.46 0.10 -11.75
CA LYS A 181 -13.33 0.52 -12.87
C LYS A 181 -14.59 1.26 -12.39
N ILE A 182 -15.12 0.92 -11.21
CA ILE A 182 -16.28 1.61 -10.62
C ILE A 182 -15.87 2.95 -10.00
N ALA A 183 -14.61 3.07 -9.54
CA ALA A 183 -14.07 4.29 -8.95
C ALA A 183 -13.61 5.36 -9.98
N ALA A 184 -13.47 4.98 -11.25
CA ALA A 184 -12.98 5.82 -12.34
C ALA A 184 -14.13 6.45 -13.13
#